data_AF-A0A259CBB3-F1
#
_entry.id   AF-A0A259CBB3-F1
#
_cell.length_a   1.000
_cell.length_b   1.000
_cell.length_c   1.000
_cell.angle_alpha   90.00
_cell.angle_beta   90.00
_cell.angle_gamma   90.00
#
_symmetry.space_group_name_H-M   'P 1'
#
loop_
_entity.id
_entity.type
_entity.pdbx_description
1 polymer ?
#
loop_
_entity_poly.entity_id
_entity_poly.type
_entity_poly.pdbx_seq_one_letter_code
_entity_poly.pdbx_strand_id
1 'polypeptide(L)' 'WAETLAGAKVIRCALNQEMVKETALLQDGAEVAFFPPVTGG' A
#
# COMPACT_ATOMS: atom_id res chain seq x y z
N TRP A 1 8.85 10.40 -5.68
CA TRP A 1 7.59 9.62 -5.70
C TRP A 1 7.40 8.83 -6.98
N ALA A 2 7.53 9.46 -8.16
CA ALA A 2 7.33 8.80 -9.45
C ALA A 2 8.16 7.51 -9.62
N GLU A 3 9.45 7.52 -9.26
CA GLU A 3 10.31 6.32 -9.38
C GLU A 3 9.96 5.18 -8.41
N THR A 4 9.43 5.50 -7.23
CA THR A 4 9.01 4.50 -6.24
C THR A 4 7.68 3.85 -6.63
N LEU A 5 6.80 4.63 -7.27
CA LEU A 5 5.48 4.20 -7.76
C LEU A 5 5.51 3.72 -9.23
N ALA A 6 6.65 3.81 -9.92
CA ALA A 6 6.81 3.43 -11.31
C ALA A 6 6.80 1.89 -11.48
N GLY A 7 5.58 1.34 -11.54
CA GLY A 7 5.15 0.36 -12.52
C GLY A 7 5.63 -1.10 -12.39
N ALA A 8 6.65 -1.41 -11.61
CA ALA A 8 7.20 -2.78 -11.55
C ALA A 8 7.48 -3.32 -10.14
N LYS A 9 7.25 -2.53 -9.08
CA LYS A 9 7.44 -2.97 -7.70
C LYS A 9 6.10 -3.28 -7.06
N VAL A 10 5.97 -4.48 -6.48
CA VAL A 10 4.79 -4.89 -5.70
C VAL A 10 4.71 -3.99 -4.46
N ILE A 11 3.80 -3.03 -4.48
CA ILE A 11 3.53 -2.16 -3.33
C ILE A 11 2.43 -2.80 -2.51
N ARG A 12 2.60 -2.82 -1.19
CA ARG A 12 1.55 -3.27 -0.26
C ARG A 12 0.85 -2.06 0.33
N CYS A 13 -0.42 -2.22 0.70
CA CYS A 13 -1.23 -1.16 1.27
C CYS A 13 -1.71 -1.56 2.67
N ALA A 14 -1.82 -0.57 3.56
CA ALA A 14 -2.59 -0.69 4.77
C ALA A 14 -3.72 0.34 4.78
N LEU A 15 -4.88 -0.05 5.30
CA LEU A 15 -6.03 0.81 5.54
C LEU A 15 -6.26 0.86 7.05
N ASN A 16 -6.29 2.04 7.65
CA ASN A 16 -6.46 2.22 9.09
C ASN A 16 -5.51 1.32 9.92
N GLN A 17 -4.23 1.32 9.54
CA GLN A 17 -3.15 0.55 10.18
C GLN A 17 -3.23 -0.99 10.01
N GLU A 18 -4.17 -1.49 9.21
CA GLU A 18 -4.29 -2.92 8.91
C GLU A 18 -3.90 -3.23 7.46
N MET A 19 -3.10 -4.28 7.24
CA MET A 19 -2.67 -4.68 5.89
C MET A 19 -3.85 -5.22 5.08
N VAL A 20 -4.10 -4.62 3.92
CA VAL A 20 -5.24 -4.97 3.07
C VAL A 20 -4.80 -5.39 1.67
N LYS A 21 -5.70 -6.09 0.97
CA LYS A 21 -5.55 -6.35 -0.46
C LYS A 21 -5.79 -5.07 -1.26
N GLU A 22 -5.22 -5.00 -2.46
CA GLU A 22 -5.44 -3.91 -3.42
C GLU A 22 -6.91 -3.70 -3.82
N THR A 23 -7.76 -4.71 -3.62
CA THR A 23 -9.20 -4.67 -3.89
C THR A 23 -10.04 -4.21 -2.70
N ALA A 24 -9.42 -3.77 -1.60
CA ALA A 24 -10.16 -3.30 -0.43
C ALA A 24 -10.91 -1.99 -0.75
N LEU A 25 -12.15 -1.90 -0.28
CA LEU A 25 -12.96 -0.70 -0.47
C LEU A 25 -12.49 0.41 0.47
N LEU A 26 -12.26 1.59 -0.10
CA LEU A 26 -11.96 2.81 0.64
C LEU A 26 -13.24 3.35 1.29
N GLN A 27 -13.11 3.75 2.53
CA GLN A 27 -14.17 4.40 3.31
C GLN A 27 -13.82 5.88 3.45
N ASP A 28 -14.84 6.73 3.57
CA ASP A 28 -14.61 8.15 3.82
C ASP A 28 -13.84 8.36 5.14
N GLY A 29 -12.85 9.24 5.12
CA GLY A 29 -11.96 9.50 6.26
C GLY A 29 -10.93 8.40 6.56
N ALA A 30 -10.80 7.36 5.73
CA ALA A 30 -9.84 6.29 5.97
C ALA A 30 -8.39 6.70 5.70
N GLU A 31 -7.48 6.23 6.54
CA GLU A 31 -6.04 6.44 6.38
C GLU A 31 -5.41 5.32 5.55
N VAL A 32 -4.64 5.68 4.52
CA VAL A 32 -3.97 4.73 3.64
C VAL A 32 -2.47 4.91 3.72
N ALA A 33 -1.74 3.81 3.93
CA ALA A 33 -0.28 3.78 3.87
C ALA A 33 0.19 2.83 2.77
N PHE A 34 1.21 3.25 2.01
CA PHE A 34 1.84 2.45 0.96
C PHE A 34 3.24 2.03 1.40
N PHE A 35 3.54 0.74 1.27
CA PHE A 35 4.81 0.15 1.67
C PHE A 35 5.49 -0.49 0.45
N PRO A 36 6.81 -0.30 0.28
CA PRO A 36 7.56 -1.08 -0.68
C PRO A 36 7.48 -2.58 -0.35
N PRO A 37 7.81 -3.46 -1.30
CA PRO A 37 7.83 -4.89 -1.03
C PRO A 37 8.79 -5.19 0.12
N VAL A 38 8.27 -5.84 1.16
CA VAL A 38 9.07 -6.21 2.33
C VAL A 38 9.93 -7.41 1.96
N THR A 39 11.21 -7.18 1.69
CA THR A 39 12.23 -8.23 1.57
C THR A 39 12.86 -8.41 2.94
N GLY A 40 12.11 -9.04 3.86
CA GLY A 40 12.58 -9.24 5.23
C GLY A 40 13.83 -10.13 5.29
N GLY A 41 14.82 -9.66 6.06
CA GLY A 41 15.69 -10.46 6.92
C GLY A 41 15.43 -10.06 8.35
#